data_AF-A0A7W1NEU3-F1
#
_entry.id   AF-A0A7W1NEU3-F1
#
_cell.length_a   1.000
_cell.length_b   1.000
_cell.length_c   1.000
_cell.angle_alpha   90.00
_cell.angle_beta   90.00
_cell.angle_gamma   90.00
#
_symmetry.space_group_name_H-M   'P 1'
#
loop_
_entity.id
_entity.type
_entity.pdbx_description
1 polymer ?
#
loop_
_entity_poly.entity_id
_entity_poly.type
_entity_poly.pdbx_seq_one_letter_code
_entity_poly.pdbx_strand_id
1 'polypeptide(L)' 'MKTRFKPKRKCCGSAPRCKRCPVVSKRLIKRGLAKRRDDGLVVLAPDLTKKQYRVARVR' A
#
# COMPACT_ATOMS: atom_id res chain seq x y z
N MET A 1 1.77 3.41 -12.73
CA MET A 1 1.58 3.52 -11.26
C MET A 1 2.94 3.86 -10.65
N LYS A 2 3.04 4.74 -9.65
CA LYS A 2 4.30 4.94 -8.93
C LYS A 2 4.68 3.59 -8.30
N THR A 3 5.78 2.99 -8.75
CA THR A 3 6.25 1.66 -8.34
C THR A 3 6.71 1.63 -6.89
N ARG A 4 7.09 2.79 -6.35
CA ARG A 4 7.51 2.97 -4.95
C ARG A 4 6.86 4.20 -4.31
N PHE A 5 6.57 4.11 -3.02
CA PHE A 5 6.07 5.23 -2.23
C PHE A 5 6.51 5.15 -0.77
N LYS A 6 6.62 6.31 -0.12
CA LYS A 6 6.80 6.40 1.33
C LYS A 6 5.43 6.34 2.02
N PRO A 7 5.17 5.34 2.88
CA PRO A 7 3.92 5.29 3.64
C PRO A 7 3.85 6.46 4.63
N LYS A 8 2.64 6.93 4.90
CA LYS A 8 2.38 7.92 5.96
C LYS A 8 2.69 7.31 7.32
N ARG A 9 3.07 8.15 8.29
CA ARG A 9 3.27 7.74 9.69
C ARG A 9 1.95 7.25 10.32
N LYS A 10 0.83 7.93 10.07
CA LYS A 10 -0.50 7.60 10.62
C LYS A 10 -1.54 7.31 9.53
N CYS A 11 -2.57 6.53 9.89
CA CYS A 11 -3.75 6.31 9.06
C CYS A 11 -4.51 7.64 8.87
N CYS A 12 -5.06 7.88 7.69
CA CYS A 12 -5.78 9.13 7.38
C CYS A 12 -7.26 9.12 7.79
N GLY A 13 -7.80 8.00 8.26
CA GLY A 13 -9.21 7.88 8.65
C GLY A 13 -10.22 7.90 7.49
N SER A 14 -9.83 8.34 6.29
CA SER A 14 -10.68 8.42 5.10
C SER A 14 -11.19 7.05 4.61
N ALA A 15 -12.40 7.04 4.05
CA ALA A 15 -12.99 5.91 3.33
C ALA A 15 -13.22 6.30 1.85
N PRO A 16 -12.58 5.63 0.87
CA PRO A 16 -11.58 4.57 1.01
C PRO A 16 -10.21 5.11 1.50
N ARG A 17 -9.42 4.27 2.18
CA ARG A 17 -8.09 4.65 2.69
C ARG A 17 -7.21 5.18 1.57
N CYS A 18 -6.36 6.18 1.87
CA CYS A 18 -5.48 6.76 0.85
C CYS A 18 -4.36 5.78 0.40
N LYS A 19 -3.82 6.02 -0.79
CA LYS A 19 -2.76 5.20 -1.43
C LYS A 19 -1.47 5.06 -0.60
N ARG A 20 -1.19 6.05 0.25
CA ARG A 20 -0.01 6.09 1.14
C ARG A 20 -0.32 5.61 2.57
N CYS A 21 -1.50 5.05 2.83
CA CYS A 21 -1.89 4.67 4.17
C CYS A 21 -1.04 3.51 4.69
N PRO A 22 -0.51 3.56 5.94
CA PRO A 22 0.29 2.48 6.50
C PRO A 22 -0.50 1.16 6.61
N VAL A 23 -1.82 1.22 6.82
CA VAL A 23 -2.68 0.03 6.83
C VAL A 23 -2.74 -0.63 5.45
N VAL A 24 -2.86 0.19 4.39
CA VAL A 24 -2.89 -0.31 3.01
C VAL A 24 -1.56 -0.96 2.66
N SER A 25 -0.43 -0.34 3.04
CA SER A 25 0.89 -0.95 2.79
C SER A 25 1.06 -2.27 3.55
N LYS A 26 0.68 -2.32 4.83
CA LYS A 26 0.70 -3.57 5.62
C LYS A 26 -0.15 -4.67 4.98
N ARG A 27 -1.35 -4.34 4.48
CA ARG A 27 -2.23 -5.31 3.79
C ARG A 27 -1.63 -5.82 2.48
N LEU A 28 -1.03 -4.94 1.68
CA LEU A 28 -0.38 -5.34 0.43
C LEU A 28 0.85 -6.21 0.69
N ILE A 29 1.67 -5.87 1.69
CA ILE A 29 2.84 -6.66 2.10
C ILE A 29 2.42 -8.05 2.60
N LYS A 30 1.39 -8.12 3.46
CA LYS A 30 0.87 -9.41 3.97
C LYS A 30 0.39 -10.33 2.84
N ARG A 31 -0.09 -9.77 1.73
CA ARG A 31 -0.55 -10.51 0.55
C ARG A 31 0.55 -10.79 -0.48
N GLY A 32 1.81 -10.44 -0.20
CA GLY A 32 2.92 -10.58 -1.15
C GLY A 32 2.92 -9.59 -2.31
N LEU A 33 1.96 -8.66 -2.36
CA LEU A 33 1.77 -7.70 -3.46
C LEU A 33 2.59 -6.41 -3.28
N ALA A 34 3.37 -6.32 -2.22
CA ALA A 34 4.32 -5.25 -1.97
C ALA A 34 5.46 -5.73 -1.06
N LYS A 35 6.62 -5.08 -1.16
CA LYS A 35 7.76 -5.30 -0.26
C LYS A 35 8.19 -3.98 0.37
N ARG A 36 8.63 -4.03 1.62
CA ARG A 36 9.25 -2.88 2.31
C ARG A 36 10.76 -2.98 2.11
N ARG A 37 11.38 -1.90 1.66
CA ARG A 37 12.84 -1.75 1.60
C ARG A 37 13.36 -1.16 2.91
N ASP A 38 14.66 -1.30 3.12
CA ASP A 38 15.37 -0.81 4.30
C ASP A 38 15.32 0.73 4.40
N ASP A 39 15.26 1.44 3.27
CA ASP A 39 15.05 2.90 3.17
C ASP A 39 13.67 3.38 3.67
N GLY A 40 12.82 2.47 4.16
CA GLY A 40 11.47 2.75 4.61
C GLY A 40 10.46 2.98 3.48
N LEU A 41 10.86 2.77 2.22
CA LEU A 41 9.98 2.80 1.06
C LEU A 41 9.25 1.48 0.87
N VAL A 42 8.02 1.56 0.36
CA VAL A 42 7.23 0.40 -0.05
C VAL A 42 7.23 0.32 -1.57
N VAL A 43 7.65 -0.82 -2.10
CA VAL A 43 7.64 -1.14 -3.52
C VAL A 43 6.46 -2.05 -3.81
N LEU A 44 5.66 -1.68 -4.81
CA LEU A 44 4.53 -2.48 -5.27
C LEU A 44 5.04 -3.58 -6.21
N ALA A 45 4.44 -4.76 -6.11
CA ALA A 45 4.78 -5.86 -7.00
C ALA A 45 4.26 -5.57 -8.43
N PRO A 46 4.97 -6.04 -9.47
CA PRO A 46 4.61 -5.77 -10.87
C PRO A 46 3.28 -6.43 -11.29
N ASP A 47 2.91 -7.53 -10.64
CA ASP A 47 1.66 -8.27 -10.80
C ASP A 47 0.47 -7.62 -10.08
N LEU A 48 0.69 -6.52 -9.36
CA LEU A 48 -0.37 -5.83 -8.63
C LEU A 48 -1.43 -5.25 -9.58
N THR A 49 -2.63 -5.79 -9.48
CA THR A 49 -3.78 -5.30 -10.23
C THR A 49 -4.47 -4.11 -9.54
N LYS A 50 -5.16 -3.29 -10.32
CA LYS A 50 -6.01 -2.19 -9.81
C LYS A 50 -7.10 -2.71 -8.84
N LYS A 51 -7.63 -3.91 -9.07
CA LYS A 51 -8.66 -4.55 -8.21
C LYS A 51 -8.10 -4.87 -6.83
N GLN A 52 -6.97 -5.57 -6.75
CA GLN A 52 -6.30 -5.88 -5.48
C GLN A 52 -5.97 -4.61 -4.70
N TYR A 53 -5.53 -3.56 -5.38
CA TYR A 53 -5.23 -2.28 -4.77
C TYR A 53 -6.47 -1.57 -4.21
N ARG A 54 -7.63 -1.66 -4.90
CA ARG A 54 -8.91 -1.13 -4.40
C ARG A 54 -9.34 -1.90 -3.14
N VAL A 55 -9.27 -3.23 -3.14
CA VAL A 55 -9.62 -4.07 -1.99
C VAL A 55 -8.76 -3.71 -0.77
N ALA A 56 -7.45 -3.50 -0.94
CA ALA A 56 -6.58 -3.11 0.17
C ALA A 56 -6.99 -1.77 0.82
N ARG A 57 -7.66 -0.87 0.08
CA ARG A 57 -8.10 0.46 0.51
C ARG A 57 -9.49 0.50 1.16
N VAL A 58 -10.32 -0.53 1.00
CA VAL A 58 -11.63 -0.63 1.66
C VAL A 58 -11.44 -0.61 3.18
N ARG A 59 -12.35 0.00 3.94
CA ARG A 59 -12.19 0.11 5.39
C ARG A 59 -12.20 -1.27 6.02
#